data_AF-A0A317KA54-F1
#
_entry.id   AF-A0A317KA54-F1
#
_cell.length_a   1.000
_cell.length_b   1.000
_cell.length_c   1.000
_cell.angle_alpha   90.00
_cell.angle_beta   90.00
_cell.angle_gamma   90.00
#
_symmetry.space_group_name_H-M   'P 1'
#
loop_
_entity.id
_entity.type
_entity.pdbx_description
1 polymer ?
#
loop_
_entity_poly.entity_id
_entity_poly.type
_entity_poly.pdbx_seq_one_letter_code
_entity_poly.pdbx_strand_id
1 'polypeptide(L)'
;MNTVKKPLTPFGQQLKHRHVVENDEFAAFARRIIRAHGRRVAAGDVEALRDLVALSTNLDNAIGEAVIGLRAFGYSWAEIGQRLGITRQAAQQRWGDRP
;
A
#
# COMPACT_ATOMS: atom_id res chain seq x y z
N MET A 1 -47.68 12.85 6.17
CA MET A 1 -46.55 13.79 6.17
C MET A 1 -45.54 13.34 7.21
N ASN A 2 -44.40 12.76 6.81
CA ASN A 2 -43.05 13.22 7.20
C ASN A 2 -41.99 12.37 6.47
N THR A 3 -41.51 12.86 5.33
CA THR A 3 -40.40 12.24 4.60
C THR A 3 -39.10 12.69 5.26
N VAL A 4 -38.50 11.82 6.07
CA VAL A 4 -37.20 12.12 6.69
C VAL A 4 -36.14 12.17 5.59
N LYS A 5 -35.49 13.34 5.41
CA LYS A 5 -34.41 13.52 4.44
C LYS A 5 -33.21 12.66 4.84
N LYS A 6 -32.68 11.87 3.89
CA LYS A 6 -31.40 11.16 4.05
C LYS A 6 -30.29 12.18 4.36
N PRO A 7 -29.39 11.92 5.32
CA PRO A 7 -28.32 12.85 5.64
C PRO A 7 -27.40 13.02 4.43
N LEU A 8 -27.09 14.29 4.10
CA LEU A 8 -26.20 14.71 3.01
C LEU A 8 -24.70 14.61 3.37
N THR A 9 -24.38 14.01 4.52
CA THR A 9 -23.00 13.87 5.00
C THR A 9 -22.57 12.41 4.88
N PRO A 10 -21.56 12.07 4.05
CA PRO A 10 -21.02 10.73 4.01
C PRO A 10 -20.19 10.51 5.28
N PHE A 11 -20.84 10.00 6.34
CA PHE A 11 -20.19 9.63 7.60
C PHE A 11 -19.00 8.67 7.41
N GLY A 12 -18.93 7.96 6.28
CA GLY A 12 -17.80 7.08 5.93
C GLY A 12 -16.57 7.78 5.32
N GLN A 13 -16.68 9.01 4.80
CA GLN A 13 -15.52 9.72 4.20
C GLN A 13 -14.67 10.44 5.27
N GLN A 14 -15.29 10.95 6.33
CA GLN A 14 -14.58 11.64 7.42
C GLN A 14 -13.68 10.71 8.25
N LEU A 15 -14.01 9.41 8.33
CA LEU A 15 -13.19 8.42 9.06
C LEU A 15 -11.94 7.96 8.28
N LYS A 16 -11.87 8.22 6.95
CA LYS A 16 -10.76 7.80 6.09
C LYS A 16 -9.54 8.73 6.12
N HIS A 17 -9.60 9.81 6.89
CA HIS A 17 -8.47 10.73 7.07
C HIS A 17 -7.78 10.43 8.40
N ARG A 18 -6.97 9.36 8.44
CA ARG A 18 -6.06 9.10 9.56
C ARG A 18 -4.68 9.69 9.26
N HIS A 19 -4.07 10.24 10.31
CA HIS A 19 -2.86 11.08 10.31
C HIS A 19 -1.77 10.60 9.33
N VAL A 20 -1.43 11.47 8.38
CA VAL A 20 -0.39 11.28 7.35
C VAL A 20 1.04 11.22 7.94
N VAL A 21 1.23 11.53 9.22
CA VAL A 21 2.51 12.12 9.66
C VAL A 21 3.57 11.11 10.13
N GLU A 22 3.28 9.82 10.31
CA GLU A 22 4.34 8.83 10.68
C GLU A 22 4.80 7.93 9.52
N ASN A 23 4.02 7.81 8.44
CA ASN A 23 4.33 6.88 7.37
C ASN A 23 5.44 7.40 6.43
N ASP A 24 5.55 8.72 6.25
CA ASP A 24 6.49 9.31 5.28
C ASP A 24 7.95 9.24 5.77
N GLU A 25 8.19 9.52 7.06
CA GLU A 25 9.51 9.40 7.68
C GLU A 25 9.96 7.94 7.75
N PHE A 26 9.04 7.03 8.12
CA PHE A 26 9.31 5.60 8.11
C PHE A 26 9.62 5.09 6.71
N ALA A 27 8.87 5.54 5.70
CA ALA A 27 9.13 5.19 4.31
C ALA A 27 10.47 5.77 3.82
N ALA A 28 10.83 6.98 4.24
CA ALA A 28 12.13 7.58 3.92
C ALA A 28 13.29 6.77 4.53
N PHE A 29 13.13 6.34 5.78
CA PHE A 29 14.06 5.44 6.46
C PHE A 29 14.19 4.10 5.72
N ALA A 30 13.08 3.42 5.42
CA ALA A 30 13.09 2.14 4.72
C ALA A 30 13.80 2.24 3.36
N ARG A 31 13.47 3.27 2.56
CA ARG A 31 14.14 3.54 1.28
C ARG A 31 15.65 3.75 1.44
N ARG A 32 16.10 4.39 2.52
CA ARG A 32 17.53 4.60 2.80
C ARG A 32 18.24 3.27 3.07
N ILE A 33 17.63 2.39 3.87
CA ILE A 33 18.20 1.09 4.22
C ILE A 33 18.30 0.18 2.99
N ILE A 34 17.23 0.08 2.18
CA ILE A 34 17.23 -0.74 0.95
C ILE A 34 18.34 -0.28 -0.01
N ARG A 35 18.49 1.03 -0.22
CA ARG A 35 19.58 1.58 -1.05
C ARG A 35 20.96 1.26 -0.50
N ALA A 36 21.14 1.31 0.82
CA ALA A 36 22.41 0.97 1.45
C ALA A 36 22.74 -0.52 1.27
N HIS A 37 21.75 -1.41 1.37
CA HIS A 37 21.96 -2.84 1.10
C HIS A 37 22.37 -3.10 -0.35
N GLY A 38 21.66 -2.51 -1.32
CA GLY A 38 22.00 -2.63 -2.73
C GLY A 38 23.42 -2.14 -3.06
N ARG A 39 23.88 -1.04 -2.44
CA ARG A 39 25.27 -0.59 -2.60
C ARG A 39 26.30 -1.56 -2.05
N ARG A 40 26.00 -2.27 -0.95
CA ARG A 40 26.91 -3.29 -0.40
C ARG A 40 27.01 -4.50 -1.32
N VAL A 41 25.88 -4.97 -1.86
CA VAL A 41 25.84 -6.06 -2.85
C VAL A 41 26.66 -5.66 -4.09
N ALA A 42 26.45 -4.44 -4.60
CA ALA A 42 27.17 -3.91 -5.77
C ALA A 42 28.69 -3.76 -5.55
N ALA A 43 29.18 -3.78 -4.30
CA ALA A 43 30.61 -3.73 -3.99
C ALA A 43 31.33 -5.09 -4.19
N GLY A 44 30.62 -6.13 -4.64
CA GLY A 44 31.22 -7.40 -5.07
C GLY A 44 30.71 -8.65 -4.36
N ASP A 45 29.62 -8.56 -3.60
CA ASP A 45 29.04 -9.71 -2.89
C ASP A 45 27.87 -10.32 -3.68
N VAL A 46 28.19 -11.28 -4.55
CA VAL A 46 27.19 -11.98 -5.38
C VAL A 46 26.25 -12.86 -4.56
N GLU A 47 26.70 -13.40 -3.43
CA GLU A 47 25.86 -14.24 -2.58
C GLU A 47 24.76 -13.40 -1.90
N ALA A 48 25.11 -12.17 -1.49
CA ALA A 48 24.14 -11.22 -0.95
C ALA A 48 23.09 -10.74 -1.97
N LEU A 49 23.27 -11.01 -3.27
CA LEU A 49 22.23 -10.75 -4.27
C LEU A 49 20.97 -11.58 -4.02
N ARG A 50 21.13 -12.82 -3.54
CA ARG A 50 20.00 -13.70 -3.20
C ARG A 50 19.13 -13.07 -2.11
N ASP A 51 19.76 -12.53 -1.07
CA ASP A 51 19.05 -11.89 0.03
C ASP A 51 18.36 -10.59 -0.40
N LEU A 52 19.00 -9.81 -1.28
CA LEU A 52 18.40 -8.61 -1.84
C LEU A 52 17.15 -8.93 -2.71
N VAL A 53 17.18 -10.02 -3.47
CA VAL A 53 16.02 -10.51 -4.23
C VAL A 53 14.91 -10.97 -3.29
N ALA A 54 15.24 -11.75 -2.25
CA ALA A 54 14.27 -12.20 -1.25
C ALA A 54 13.58 -11.00 -0.55
N LEU A 55 14.32 -9.91 -0.31
CA LEU A 55 13.76 -8.68 0.24
C LEU A 55 12.72 -8.04 -0.70
N SER A 56 12.91 -8.11 -2.03
CA SER A 56 11.91 -7.64 -2.98
C SER A 56 10.61 -8.42 -2.87
N THR A 57 10.68 -9.75 -2.75
CA THR A 57 9.51 -10.61 -2.54
C THR A 57 8.78 -10.25 -1.24
N ASN A 58 9.52 -9.99 -0.16
CA ASN A 58 8.94 -9.56 1.10
C ASN A 58 8.20 -8.22 0.97
N LEU A 59 8.76 -7.27 0.22
CA LEU A 59 8.11 -5.99 -0.05
C LEU A 59 6.82 -6.17 -0.87
N ASP A 60 6.83 -7.02 -1.90
CA ASP A 60 5.63 -7.32 -2.70
C ASP A 60 4.52 -7.98 -1.87
N ASN A 61 4.88 -8.84 -0.92
CA ASN A 61 3.95 -9.45 0.02
C ASN A 61 3.34 -8.40 0.96
N ALA A 62 4.18 -7.56 1.56
CA ALA A 62 3.74 -6.48 2.45
C ALA A 62 2.83 -5.47 1.72
N ILE A 63 3.10 -5.17 0.45
CA ILE A 63 2.20 -4.34 -0.38
C ILE A 63 0.83 -5.01 -0.53
N GLY A 64 0.81 -6.32 -0.77
CA GLY A 64 -0.43 -7.09 -0.86
C GLY A 64 -1.25 -7.04 0.43
N GLU A 65 -0.61 -7.30 1.56
CA GLU A 65 -1.24 -7.22 2.90
C GLU A 65 -1.80 -5.81 3.17
N ALA A 66 -1.03 -4.77 2.86
CA ALA A 66 -1.47 -3.40 3.01
C ALA A 66 -2.70 -3.09 2.14
N VAL A 67 -2.71 -3.53 0.87
CA VAL A 67 -3.85 -3.35 -0.03
C VAL A 67 -5.10 -4.08 0.48
N ILE A 68 -4.96 -5.32 0.94
CA ILE A 68 -6.06 -6.11 1.51
C ILE A 68 -6.58 -5.46 2.79
N GLY A 69 -5.68 -5.00 3.67
CA GLY A 69 -6.03 -4.26 4.88
C GLY A 69 -6.80 -2.96 4.57
N LEU A 70 -6.38 -2.19 3.57
CA LEU A 70 -7.09 -1.01 3.10
C LEU A 70 -8.48 -1.35 2.51
N ARG A 71 -8.60 -2.47 1.79
CA ARG A 71 -9.90 -2.96 1.31
C ARG A 71 -10.83 -3.30 2.47
N ALA A 72 -10.35 -4.04 3.47
CA ALA A 72 -11.10 -4.38 4.66
C ALA A 72 -11.51 -3.14 5.47
N PHE A 73 -10.65 -2.11 5.51
CA PHE A 73 -10.95 -0.83 6.14
C PHE A 73 -12.04 -0.01 5.41
N GLY A 74 -12.36 -0.35 4.15
CA GLY A 74 -13.45 0.27 3.38
C GLY A 74 -13.00 1.19 2.24
N TYR A 75 -11.72 1.18 1.86
CA TYR A 75 -11.29 1.77 0.59
C TYR A 75 -11.74 0.88 -0.58
N SER A 76 -12.24 1.49 -1.64
CA SER A 76 -12.62 0.81 -2.87
C SER A 76 -11.41 0.50 -3.76
N TRP A 77 -11.54 -0.45 -4.68
CA TRP A 77 -10.52 -0.72 -5.70
C TRP A 77 -10.20 0.52 -6.54
N ALA A 78 -11.18 1.41 -6.74
CA ALA A 78 -10.99 2.65 -7.51
C ALA A 78 -10.11 3.64 -6.73
N GLU A 79 -10.39 3.86 -5.44
CA GLU A 79 -9.57 4.71 -4.58
C GLU A 79 -8.13 4.18 -4.47
N ILE A 80 -7.95 2.87 -4.27
CA ILE A 80 -6.63 2.24 -4.18
C ILE A 80 -5.88 2.37 -5.51
N GLY A 81 -6.53 2.02 -6.63
CA GLY A 81 -5.92 2.11 -7.96
C GLY A 81 -5.47 3.55 -8.26
N GLN A 82 -6.31 4.53 -7.97
CA GLN A 82 -5.97 5.95 -8.15
C GLN A 82 -4.71 6.35 -7.36
N ARG A 83 -4.57 5.91 -6.10
CA ARG A 83 -3.39 6.22 -5.27
C ARG A 83 -2.11 5.52 -5.75
N LEU A 84 -2.24 4.39 -6.43
CA LEU A 84 -1.13 3.63 -7.00
C LEU A 84 -0.84 3.97 -8.47
N GLY A 85 -1.61 4.87 -9.09
CA GLY A 85 -1.45 5.24 -10.50
C GLY A 85 -1.88 4.15 -11.49
N ILE A 86 -2.78 3.24 -11.09
CA ILE A 86 -3.28 2.14 -11.92
C ILE A 86 -4.81 2.14 -12.00
N THR A 87 -5.37 1.41 -12.97
CA THR A 87 -6.82 1.31 -13.11
C THR A 87 -7.45 0.48 -11.97
N ARG A 88 -8.74 0.71 -11.71
CA ARG A 88 -9.53 -0.09 -10.76
C ARG A 88 -9.44 -1.59 -11.08
N GLN A 89 -9.56 -1.94 -12.36
CA GLN A 89 -9.51 -3.31 -12.86
C GLN A 89 -8.13 -3.92 -12.63
N ALA A 90 -7.04 -3.18 -12.88
CA ALA A 90 -5.69 -3.65 -12.62
C ALA A 90 -5.45 -3.90 -11.12
N ALA A 91 -5.98 -3.04 -10.24
CA ALA A 91 -5.91 -3.27 -8.79
C ALA A 91 -6.70 -4.53 -8.38
N GLN A 92 -7.94 -4.66 -8.86
CA GLN A 92 -8.77 -5.84 -8.58
C GLN A 92 -8.14 -7.13 -9.13
N GLN A 93 -7.58 -7.13 -10.34
CA GLN A 93 -6.92 -8.30 -10.91
C GLN A 93 -5.68 -8.72 -10.11
N ARG A 94 -4.93 -7.74 -9.57
CA ARG A 94 -3.68 -8.02 -8.85
C ARG A 94 -3.90 -8.52 -7.43
N TRP A 95 -4.96 -8.09 -6.76
CA TRP A 95 -5.19 -8.38 -5.33
C TRP A 95 -6.59 -8.88 -4.97
N GLY A 96 -7.50 -9.00 -5.94
CA GLY A 96 -8.91 -9.33 -5.70
C GLY A 96 -9.18 -10.79 -5.35
N ASP A 97 -8.29 -11.70 -5.74
CA ASP A 97 -8.39 -13.14 -5.47
C ASP A 97 -7.51 -13.59 -4.29
N ARG A 98 -6.88 -12.63 -3.59
CA ARG A 98 -6.11 -12.94 -2.37
C ARG A 98 -7.07 -13.04 -1.17
N PRO A 99 -6.93 -14.09 -0.34
CA PRO A 99 -7.79 -14.31 0.83
C PRO A 99 -7.65 -13.21 1.89
#